data_AF-A0A0V0QFB9-F1
#
_entry.id   AF-A0A0V0QFB9-F1
#
_cell.length_a   1.000
_cell.length_b   1.000
_cell.length_c   1.000
_cell.angle_alpha   90.00
_cell.angle_beta   90.00
_cell.angle_gamma   90.00
#
_symmetry.space_group_name_H-M   'P 1'
#
loop_
_entity.id
_entity.type
_entity.pdbx_description
1 polymer ?
#
loop_
_entity_poly.entity_id
_entity_poly.type
_entity_poly.pdbx_seq_one_letter_code
_entity_poly.pdbx_strand_id
1 'polypeptide(L)'
;MLKELAQKVEDNGETYYRYINKYFGLQTKKLDFHKEKIHGVEYGFFLAESVGKKQGDKITFVPEYLIYLDEFIKQMEEQGMQVVENDNFLDFYKKQRNQYSQQLLSIFSHFEQTSDQIDEDQWDCIHCYRVLVFKKYKGKEQDQKQREYDIEQHSEVRVKYIKQSIQEKQQFFLNKEQHKKQQQNALSNNTTNVNGNGNINGTFSDSDEEEIKCSANEKQISVN
;
A
#
# COMPACT_ATOMS: atom_id res chain seq x y z
N MET A 1 20.18 25.28 0.25
CA MET A 1 19.44 24.70 1.39
C MET A 1 19.67 23.20 1.55
N LEU A 2 18.92 22.28 0.90
CA LEU A 2 19.11 20.83 1.13
C LEU A 2 20.53 20.30 0.84
N LYS A 3 21.22 20.83 -0.19
CA LYS A 3 22.60 20.45 -0.51
C LYS A 3 23.62 20.84 0.56
N GLU A 4 23.35 21.90 1.31
CA GLU A 4 24.27 22.41 2.34
C GLU A 4 24.08 21.69 3.67
N LEU A 5 22.89 21.10 3.88
CA LEU A 5 22.53 20.36 5.09
C LEU A 5 22.70 18.84 4.93
N ALA A 6 22.91 18.36 3.70
CA ALA A 6 23.07 16.94 3.43
C ALA A 6 24.44 16.42 3.90
N GLN A 7 24.42 15.38 4.73
CA GLN A 7 25.60 14.67 5.17
C GLN A 7 25.92 13.54 4.21
N LYS A 8 27.18 13.45 3.78
CA LYS A 8 27.68 12.32 2.98
C LYS A 8 27.93 11.14 3.92
N VAL A 9 27.32 9.98 3.62
CA VAL A 9 27.42 8.76 4.43
C VAL A 9 27.77 7.58 3.52
N GLU A 10 28.63 6.68 3.99
CA GLU A 10 28.91 5.41 3.33
C GLU A 10 28.13 4.29 4.02
N ASP A 11 27.40 3.49 3.24
CA ASP A 11 26.57 2.40 3.73
C ASP A 11 26.66 1.23 2.73
N ASN A 12 27.11 0.06 3.20
CA ASN A 12 27.33 -1.15 2.38
C ASN A 12 28.17 -0.93 1.10
N GLY A 13 29.19 -0.07 1.18
CA GLY A 13 30.06 0.25 0.05
C GLY A 13 29.48 1.23 -0.96
N GLU A 14 28.29 1.77 -0.71
CA GLU A 14 27.69 2.85 -1.52
C GLU A 14 27.72 4.18 -0.77
N THR A 15 27.92 5.27 -1.52
CA THR A 15 27.82 6.64 -0.99
C THR A 15 26.39 7.15 -1.12
N TYR A 16 25.88 7.70 -0.03
CA TYR A 16 24.60 8.38 0.06
C TYR A 16 24.76 9.80 0.59
N TYR A 17 23.82 10.66 0.23
CA TYR A 17 23.61 11.98 0.82
C TYR A 17 22.33 11.92 1.63
N ARG A 18 22.43 12.21 2.93
CA ARG A 18 21.32 12.13 3.88
C ARG A 18 21.02 13.50 4.45
N TYR A 19 19.76 13.87 4.45
CA TYR A 19 19.23 14.97 5.25
C TYR A 19 18.28 14.36 6.27
N ILE A 20 18.49 14.61 7.57
CA ILE A 20 17.71 14.00 8.66
C ILE A 20 17.45 15.08 9.70
N ASN A 21 16.20 15.22 10.11
CA ASN A 21 15.80 16.02 11.27
C ASN A 21 15.01 15.16 12.27
N LYS A 22 14.38 15.79 13.28
CA LYS A 22 13.62 15.06 14.30
C LYS A 22 12.46 14.23 13.76
N TYR A 23 11.78 14.70 12.71
CA TYR A 23 10.54 14.13 12.21
C TYR A 23 10.70 13.37 10.90
N PHE A 24 11.63 13.73 10.02
CA PHE A 24 11.77 13.08 8.73
C PHE A 24 13.23 12.95 8.28
N GLY A 25 13.43 12.14 7.24
CA GLY A 25 14.73 11.99 6.59
C GLY A 25 14.60 11.68 5.10
N LEU A 26 15.57 12.16 4.34
CA LEU A 26 15.75 11.93 2.92
C LEU A 26 17.13 11.32 2.68
N GLN A 27 17.19 10.32 1.80
CA GLN A 27 18.42 9.67 1.37
C GLN A 27 18.48 9.59 -0.15
N THR A 28 19.56 10.04 -0.77
CA THR A 28 19.76 9.93 -2.23
C THR A 28 21.20 9.56 -2.57
N LYS A 29 21.42 8.89 -3.71
CA LYS A 29 22.77 8.61 -4.24
C LYS A 29 23.40 9.86 -4.90
N LYS A 30 22.60 10.87 -5.23
CA LYS A 30 23.04 12.09 -5.93
C LYS A 30 22.37 13.33 -5.33
N LEU A 31 23.14 14.40 -5.13
CA LEU A 31 22.61 15.72 -4.72
C LEU A 31 21.89 16.45 -5.86
N ASP A 32 22.19 16.06 -7.10
CA ASP A 32 21.64 16.66 -8.30
C ASP A 32 20.78 15.64 -9.06
N PHE A 33 19.53 16.02 -9.30
CA PHE A 33 18.59 15.25 -10.11
C PHE A 33 18.65 15.76 -11.55
N HIS A 34 19.21 14.94 -12.44
CA HIS A 34 19.33 15.29 -13.85
C HIS A 34 17.98 15.22 -14.55
N LYS A 35 17.59 16.32 -15.20
CA LYS A 35 16.33 16.41 -15.97
C LYS A 35 16.25 15.48 -17.19
N GLU A 36 17.37 14.90 -17.61
CA GLU A 36 17.43 13.95 -18.73
C GLU A 36 16.75 12.61 -18.39
N LYS A 37 16.70 12.23 -17.11
CA LYS A 37 16.01 11.03 -16.63
C LYS A 37 14.86 11.44 -15.71
N ILE A 38 13.70 11.68 -16.32
CA ILE A 38 12.46 12.12 -15.66
C ILE A 38 11.71 11.01 -14.91
N HIS A 39 12.05 9.73 -15.13
CA HIS A 39 11.36 8.59 -14.53
C HIS A 39 12.32 7.68 -13.77
N GLY A 40 11.82 7.00 -12.73
CA GLY A 40 12.60 6.03 -11.96
C GLY A 40 13.76 6.67 -11.19
N VAL A 41 13.60 7.94 -10.78
CA VAL A 41 14.54 8.63 -9.90
C VAL A 41 14.14 8.34 -8.46
N GLU A 42 14.74 7.30 -7.90
CA GLU A 42 14.46 6.82 -6.55
C GLU A 42 15.22 7.64 -5.48
N TYR A 43 14.56 7.88 -4.35
CA TYR A 43 15.16 8.35 -3.10
C TYR A 43 14.59 7.57 -1.92
N GLY A 44 15.34 7.46 -0.83
CA GLY A 44 14.85 6.91 0.43
C GLY A 44 14.14 7.98 1.24
N PHE A 45 12.95 7.69 1.73
CA PHE A 45 12.16 8.54 2.62
C PHE A 45 11.95 7.88 3.98
N PHE A 46 11.94 8.70 5.03
CA PHE A 46 11.61 8.31 6.38
C PHE A 46 10.73 9.42 6.98
N LEU A 47 9.65 9.02 7.65
CA LEU A 47 8.77 9.90 8.41
C LEU A 47 8.47 9.22 9.74
N ALA A 48 8.82 9.87 10.84
CA ALA A 48 8.63 9.37 12.19
C ALA A 48 7.18 8.90 12.39
N GLU A 49 7.03 7.71 12.98
CA GLU A 49 5.73 7.10 13.30
C GLU A 49 4.84 6.74 12.09
N SER A 50 5.30 6.95 10.85
CA SER A 50 4.49 6.73 9.64
C SER A 50 5.20 5.92 8.55
N VAL A 51 6.35 6.40 8.06
CA VAL A 51 7.05 5.81 6.90
C VAL A 51 8.47 5.40 7.27
N GLY A 52 8.82 4.14 6.98
CA GLY A 52 10.11 3.57 7.36
C GLY A 52 10.16 3.17 8.83
N LYS A 53 11.36 2.89 9.34
CA LYS A 53 11.56 2.45 10.73
C LYS A 53 12.84 3.05 11.30
N LYS A 54 12.81 3.48 12.56
CA LYS A 54 13.99 3.89 13.32
C LYS A 54 14.19 2.96 14.50
N GLN A 55 15.39 2.37 14.62
CA GLN A 55 15.80 1.51 15.73
C GLN A 55 17.13 2.03 16.29
N GLY A 56 17.06 2.74 17.43
CA GLY A 56 18.19 3.53 17.93
C GLY A 56 18.61 4.59 16.91
N ASP A 57 19.89 4.59 16.54
CA ASP A 57 20.45 5.51 15.55
C ASP A 57 20.30 5.03 14.10
N LYS A 58 19.80 3.81 13.88
CA LYS A 58 19.63 3.24 12.55
C LYS A 58 18.25 3.57 11.98
N ILE A 59 18.23 4.19 10.80
CA ILE A 59 17.01 4.48 10.03
C ILE A 59 16.96 3.54 8.82
N THR A 60 15.83 2.85 8.66
CA THR A 60 15.45 2.12 7.47
C THR A 60 14.54 3.00 6.63
N PHE A 61 15.06 3.49 5.51
CA PHE A 61 14.33 4.31 4.55
C PHE A 61 13.44 3.43 3.64
N VAL A 62 12.30 3.97 3.22
CA VAL A 62 11.41 3.38 2.22
C VAL A 62 11.70 4.04 0.87
N PRO A 63 11.84 3.27 -0.23
CA PRO A 63 12.06 3.86 -1.54
C PRO A 63 10.81 4.59 -2.05
N GLU A 64 10.99 5.83 -2.47
CA GLU A 64 10.02 6.69 -3.14
C GLU A 64 10.61 7.24 -4.45
N TYR A 65 9.76 7.77 -5.32
CA TYR A 65 10.17 8.24 -6.65
C TYR A 65 9.88 9.72 -6.82
N LEU A 66 10.89 10.45 -7.30
CA LEU A 66 10.76 11.87 -7.59
C LEU A 66 9.78 12.11 -8.75
N ILE A 67 8.82 12.99 -8.52
CA ILE A 67 7.88 13.45 -9.55
C ILE A 67 8.41 14.75 -10.15
N TYR A 68 8.75 14.74 -11.44
CA TYR A 68 9.07 15.95 -12.19
C TYR A 68 7.78 16.66 -12.57
N LEU A 69 7.41 17.68 -11.80
CA LEU A 69 6.10 18.32 -11.86
C LEU A 69 5.70 18.81 -13.26
N ASP A 70 6.60 19.49 -13.98
CA ASP A 70 6.31 20.04 -15.32
C ASP A 70 5.93 18.94 -16.31
N GLU A 71 6.66 17.82 -16.28
CA GLU A 71 6.41 16.67 -17.15
C GLU A 71 5.14 15.94 -16.73
N PHE A 72 4.89 15.80 -15.43
CA PHE A 72 3.65 15.22 -14.92
C PHE A 72 2.42 16.03 -15.35
N ILE A 73 2.48 17.36 -15.23
CA ILE A 73 1.40 18.25 -15.68
C ILE A 73 1.16 18.10 -17.18
N LYS A 74 2.22 18.12 -17.99
CA LYS A 74 2.14 17.94 -19.44
C LYS A 74 1.44 16.62 -19.81
N GLN A 75 1.82 15.51 -19.16
CA GLN A 75 1.18 14.21 -19.40
C GLN A 75 -0.31 14.22 -19.05
N MET A 76 -0.70 14.92 -17.99
CA MET A 76 -2.12 15.05 -17.60
C MET A 76 -2.91 15.94 -18.57
N GLU A 77 -2.29 16.99 -19.11
CA GLU A 77 -2.87 17.83 -20.16
C GLU A 77 -3.10 17.06 -21.46
N GLU A 78 -2.17 16.18 -21.85
CA GLU A 78 -2.34 15.25 -22.98
C GLU A 78 -3.54 14.31 -22.78
N GLN A 79 -3.94 14.05 -21.52
CA GLN A 79 -5.14 13.28 -21.15
C GLN A 79 -6.40 14.14 -20.99
N GLY A 80 -6.37 15.41 -21.39
CA GLY A 80 -7.52 16.32 -21.32
C GLY A 80 -7.83 16.84 -19.90
N MET A 81 -6.82 16.87 -19.03
CA MET A 81 -6.92 17.43 -17.67
C MET A 81 -6.15 18.73 -17.51
N GLN A 82 -6.76 19.73 -16.88
CA GLN A 82 -6.17 21.05 -16.66
C GLN A 82 -5.84 21.18 -15.18
N VAL A 83 -4.64 21.66 -14.87
CA VAL A 83 -4.29 22.03 -13.50
C VAL A 83 -5.12 23.23 -13.06
N VAL A 84 -5.81 23.09 -11.93
CA VAL A 84 -6.62 24.17 -11.34
C VAL A 84 -6.12 24.60 -9.95
N GLU A 85 -5.29 23.78 -9.31
CA GLU A 85 -4.58 24.13 -8.07
C GLU A 85 -3.18 23.54 -8.12
N ASN A 86 -2.17 24.32 -7.72
CA ASN A 86 -0.77 23.89 -7.71
C ASN A 86 0.05 24.64 -6.65
N ASP A 87 -0.18 24.29 -5.39
CA ASP A 87 0.37 25.00 -4.24
C ASP A 87 1.31 24.11 -3.44
N ASN A 88 2.40 24.69 -2.90
CA ASN A 88 3.08 24.03 -1.78
C ASN A 88 2.08 23.84 -0.63
N PHE A 89 2.19 22.74 0.11
CA PHE A 89 1.22 22.42 1.15
C PHE A 89 1.08 23.53 2.21
N LEU A 90 2.17 24.21 2.57
CA LEU A 90 2.13 25.32 3.50
C LEU A 90 1.29 26.49 2.97
N ASP A 91 1.49 26.85 1.71
CA ASP A 91 0.77 27.96 1.09
C ASP A 91 -0.72 27.62 0.96
N PHE A 92 -1.02 26.38 0.57
CA PHE A 92 -2.39 25.87 0.56
C PHE A 92 -3.03 25.97 1.95
N TYR A 93 -2.35 25.49 3.00
CA TYR A 93 -2.84 25.57 4.37
C TYR A 93 -3.11 27.03 4.79
N LYS A 94 -2.18 27.95 4.52
CA LYS A 94 -2.34 29.39 4.83
C LYS A 94 -3.54 30.02 4.12
N LYS A 95 -3.81 29.65 2.86
CA LYS A 95 -5.00 30.11 2.11
C LYS A 95 -6.29 29.61 2.76
N GLN A 96 -6.33 28.32 3.10
CA GLN A 96 -7.56 27.66 3.56
C GLN A 96 -7.86 27.88 5.05
N ARG A 97 -6.85 28.15 5.89
CA ARG A 97 -7.02 28.21 7.35
C ARG A 97 -8.05 29.25 7.79
N ASN A 98 -8.13 30.38 7.10
CA ASN A 98 -9.05 31.46 7.48
C ASN A 98 -10.49 31.08 7.13
N GLN A 99 -10.67 30.41 5.98
CA GLN A 99 -11.97 29.99 5.46
C GLN A 99 -12.57 28.83 6.28
N TYR A 100 -11.73 27.91 6.76
CA TYR A 100 -12.17 26.70 7.47
C TYR A 100 -11.70 26.66 8.92
N SER A 101 -11.46 27.82 9.52
CA SER A 101 -10.87 27.95 10.86
C SER A 101 -11.60 27.11 11.91
N GLN A 102 -12.94 27.10 11.91
CA GLN A 102 -13.74 26.34 12.88
C GLN A 102 -13.61 24.82 12.71
N GLN A 103 -13.65 24.32 11.47
CA GLN A 103 -13.49 22.89 11.20
C GLN A 103 -12.06 22.44 11.52
N LEU A 104 -11.07 23.22 11.12
CA LEU A 104 -9.67 22.95 11.43
C LEU A 104 -9.44 22.94 12.94
N LEU A 105 -10.00 23.89 13.69
CA LEU A 105 -9.94 23.90 15.16
C LEU A 105 -10.53 22.63 15.77
N SER A 106 -11.64 22.09 15.23
CA SER A 106 -12.23 20.84 15.75
C SER A 106 -11.38 19.59 15.49
N ILE A 107 -10.60 19.60 14.41
CA ILE A 107 -9.66 18.52 14.09
C ILE A 107 -8.42 18.67 14.96
N PHE A 108 -7.90 19.90 15.10
CA PHE A 108 -6.72 20.20 15.90
C PHE A 108 -6.97 20.19 17.41
N SER A 109 -8.20 20.38 17.90
CA SER A 109 -8.51 20.33 19.34
C SER A 109 -8.29 18.96 19.96
N HIS A 110 -8.19 17.91 19.14
CA HIS A 110 -7.83 16.56 19.57
C HIS A 110 -6.30 16.35 19.65
N PHE A 111 -5.52 17.26 19.06
CA PHE A 111 -4.08 17.31 19.23
C PHE A 111 -3.81 18.26 20.41
N GLU A 112 -3.61 17.69 21.60
CA GLU A 112 -3.15 18.44 22.77
C GLU A 112 -1.74 19.02 22.49
N GLN A 113 -1.65 20.14 21.77
CA GLN A 113 -0.42 20.91 21.64
C GLN A 113 -0.56 22.23 22.39
N THR A 114 0.19 22.30 23.48
CA THR A 114 0.30 23.39 24.45
C THR A 114 1.15 24.57 23.97
N SER A 115 1.47 24.65 22.67
CA SER A 115 2.18 25.79 22.08
C SER A 115 1.62 26.12 20.69
N ASP A 116 1.20 27.35 20.48
CA ASP A 116 0.69 27.90 19.20
C ASP A 116 1.73 27.92 18.05
N GLN A 117 2.90 27.28 18.23
CA GLN A 117 4.01 27.31 17.28
C GLN A 117 4.40 25.90 16.86
N ILE A 118 4.29 25.64 15.56
CA ILE A 118 4.82 24.45 14.89
C ILE A 118 6.35 24.54 14.91
N ASP A 119 7.01 23.45 15.32
CA ASP A 119 8.48 23.33 15.38
C ASP A 119 9.11 23.49 13.99
N GLU A 120 10.31 24.08 13.90
CA GLU A 120 10.99 24.33 12.61
C GLU A 120 11.21 23.02 11.84
N ASP A 121 11.56 21.94 12.54
CA ASP A 121 11.74 20.62 11.93
C ASP A 121 10.42 20.05 11.35
N GLN A 122 9.27 20.42 11.92
CA GLN A 122 7.96 20.06 11.38
C GLN A 122 7.64 20.87 10.12
N TRP A 123 8.06 22.13 10.07
CA TRP A 123 7.91 22.96 8.86
C TRP A 123 8.67 22.38 7.67
N ASP A 124 9.90 21.91 7.88
CA ASP A 124 10.69 21.28 6.82
C ASP A 124 9.98 20.03 6.27
N CYS A 125 9.36 19.23 7.14
CA CYS A 125 8.56 18.08 6.72
C CYS A 125 7.34 18.49 5.89
N ILE A 126 6.62 19.55 6.30
CA ILE A 126 5.43 20.05 5.58
C ILE A 126 5.82 20.52 4.17
N HIS A 127 7.00 21.13 4.02
CA HIS A 127 7.49 21.64 2.74
C HIS A 127 7.77 20.55 1.70
N CYS A 128 7.91 19.28 2.09
CA CYS A 128 8.06 18.16 1.17
C CYS A 128 6.81 17.91 0.31
N TYR A 129 5.64 18.40 0.71
CA TYR A 129 4.37 18.10 0.07
C TYR A 129 3.82 19.26 -0.77
N ARG A 130 3.05 18.91 -1.80
CA ARG A 130 2.39 19.83 -2.73
C ARG A 130 0.96 19.37 -2.98
N VAL A 131 0.04 20.32 -3.04
CA VAL A 131 -1.35 20.09 -3.42
C VAL A 131 -1.49 20.38 -4.91
N LEU A 132 -1.91 19.37 -5.66
CA LEU A 132 -2.10 19.45 -7.11
C LEU A 132 -3.51 18.95 -7.43
N VAL A 133 -4.34 19.80 -8.03
CA VAL A 133 -5.71 19.47 -8.41
C VAL A 133 -5.86 19.62 -9.91
N PHE A 134 -6.37 18.57 -10.54
CA PHE A 134 -6.69 18.54 -11.96
C PHE A 134 -8.20 18.56 -12.17
N LYS A 135 -8.64 19.34 -13.15
CA LYS A 135 -10.02 19.36 -13.64
C LYS A 135 -10.03 18.88 -15.09
N LYS A 136 -10.82 17.86 -15.38
CA LYS A 136 -11.06 17.41 -16.75
C LYS A 136 -11.80 18.49 -17.54
N TYR A 137 -11.27 18.93 -18.70
CA TYR A 137 -11.82 20.08 -19.45
C TYR A 137 -12.18 19.81 -20.91
N LYS A 138 -11.58 18.82 -21.59
CA LYS A 138 -12.04 18.36 -22.93
C LYS A 138 -11.72 16.88 -23.20
N GLY A 139 -12.75 16.12 -23.63
CA GLY A 139 -12.68 14.78 -24.26
C GLY A 139 -12.44 13.60 -23.30
N LYS A 140 -13.23 12.54 -23.21
CA LYS A 140 -14.48 12.15 -23.86
C LYS A 140 -15.64 12.42 -22.87
N GLU A 141 -16.67 13.13 -23.30
CA GLU A 141 -18.01 12.59 -23.01
C GLU A 141 -17.97 11.20 -23.66
N GLN A 142 -17.64 10.16 -22.89
CA GLN A 142 -18.20 8.87 -23.25
C GLN A 142 -19.68 9.18 -23.27
N ASP A 143 -20.25 9.16 -24.49
CA ASP A 143 -21.68 9.14 -24.73
C ASP A 143 -22.27 8.35 -23.57
N GLN A 144 -23.20 8.90 -22.81
CA GLN A 144 -23.59 8.32 -21.52
C GLN A 144 -23.89 6.81 -21.67
N LYS A 145 -24.40 6.44 -22.84
CA LYS A 145 -24.57 5.07 -23.35
C LYS A 145 -23.30 4.23 -23.45
N GLN A 146 -22.17 4.77 -23.93
CA GLN A 146 -20.88 4.06 -23.93
C GLN A 146 -20.34 3.87 -22.50
N ARG A 147 -20.57 4.84 -21.60
CA ARG A 147 -20.24 4.70 -20.18
C ARG A 147 -21.08 3.62 -19.52
N GLU A 148 -22.38 3.63 -19.76
CA GLU A 148 -23.33 2.62 -19.30
C GLU A 148 -22.98 1.24 -19.89
N TYR A 149 -22.63 1.17 -21.18
CA TYR A 149 -22.18 -0.04 -21.85
C TYR A 149 -20.88 -0.60 -21.26
N ASP A 150 -19.87 0.25 -21.03
CA ASP A 150 -18.59 -0.19 -20.45
C ASP A 150 -18.80 -0.63 -18.99
N ILE A 151 -19.63 0.07 -18.22
CA ILE A 151 -20.03 -0.35 -16.86
C ILE A 151 -20.78 -1.68 -16.91
N GLU A 152 -21.70 -1.87 -17.84
CA GLU A 152 -22.48 -3.09 -18.01
C GLU A 152 -21.56 -4.26 -18.39
N GLN A 153 -20.69 -4.10 -19.39
CA GLN A 153 -19.70 -5.11 -19.80
C GLN A 153 -18.74 -5.46 -18.66
N HIS A 154 -18.21 -4.47 -17.93
CA HIS A 154 -17.34 -4.74 -16.78
C HIS A 154 -18.12 -5.38 -15.62
N SER A 155 -19.40 -5.03 -15.43
CA SER A 155 -20.26 -5.65 -14.42
C SER A 155 -20.56 -7.11 -14.75
N GLU A 156 -20.81 -7.44 -16.02
CA GLU A 156 -21.04 -8.81 -16.48
C GLU A 156 -19.79 -9.67 -16.30
N VAL A 157 -18.61 -9.15 -16.64
CA VAL A 157 -17.32 -9.83 -16.41
C VAL A 157 -17.12 -10.07 -14.91
N ARG A 158 -17.38 -9.07 -14.07
CA ARG A 158 -17.27 -9.19 -12.60
C ARG A 158 -18.26 -10.21 -12.03
N VAL A 159 -19.52 -10.17 -12.46
CA VAL A 159 -20.57 -11.12 -12.04
C VAL A 159 -20.23 -12.54 -12.49
N LYS A 160 -19.71 -12.72 -13.71
CA LYS A 160 -19.24 -14.02 -14.22
C LYS A 160 -18.11 -14.57 -13.36
N TYR A 161 -17.13 -13.74 -13.02
CA TYR A 161 -16.02 -14.14 -12.15
C TYR A 161 -16.49 -14.50 -10.73
N ILE A 162 -17.41 -13.71 -10.15
CA ILE A 162 -18.02 -14.02 -8.86
C ILE A 162 -18.76 -15.36 -8.91
N LYS A 163 -19.60 -15.58 -9.93
CA LYS A 163 -20.34 -16.85 -10.11
C LYS A 163 -19.38 -18.04 -10.25
N GLN A 164 -18.32 -17.89 -11.02
CA GLN A 164 -17.29 -18.92 -11.18
C GLN A 164 -16.61 -19.24 -9.84
N SER A 165 -16.17 -18.22 -9.09
CA SER A 165 -15.55 -18.43 -7.78
C SER A 165 -16.49 -19.10 -6.75
N ILE A 166 -17.79 -18.81 -6.82
CA ILE A 166 -18.80 -19.46 -5.98
C ILE A 166 -18.94 -20.94 -6.36
N GLN A 167 -19.01 -21.25 -7.65
CA GLN A 167 -19.08 -22.64 -8.14
C GLN A 167 -17.83 -23.45 -7.75
N GLU A 168 -16.64 -22.86 -7.88
CA GLU A 168 -15.38 -23.49 -7.48
C GLU A 168 -15.36 -23.78 -5.97
N LYS A 169 -15.84 -22.84 -5.13
CA LYS A 169 -15.98 -23.06 -3.69
C LYS A 169 -16.98 -24.18 -3.37
N GLN A 170 -18.13 -24.22 -4.03
CA GLN A 170 -19.14 -25.27 -3.82
C GLN A 170 -18.59 -26.66 -4.18
N GLN A 171 -17.87 -26.78 -5.30
CA GLN A 171 -17.22 -28.03 -5.70
C GLN A 171 -16.14 -28.47 -4.71
N PHE A 172 -15.35 -27.52 -4.20
CA PHE A 172 -14.36 -27.80 -3.16
C PHE A 172 -15.01 -28.40 -1.89
N PHE A 173 -16.11 -27.81 -1.41
CA PHE A 173 -16.82 -28.36 -0.24
C PHE A 173 -17.44 -29.72 -0.51
N LEU A 174 -18.00 -29.94 -1.72
CA LEU A 174 -18.56 -31.23 -2.10
C LEU A 174 -17.49 -32.34 -2.10
N ASN A 175 -16.32 -32.06 -2.68
CA ASN A 175 -15.19 -32.99 -2.70
C ASN A 175 -14.66 -33.26 -1.29
N LYS A 176 -14.59 -32.23 -0.42
CA LYS A 176 -14.18 -32.38 0.98
C LYS A 176 -15.12 -33.32 1.75
N GLU A 177 -16.43 -33.20 1.56
CA GLU A 177 -17.42 -34.07 2.19
C GLU A 177 -17.37 -35.51 1.65
N GLN A 178 -17.11 -35.70 0.35
CA GLN A 178 -16.90 -37.03 -0.22
C GLN A 178 -15.65 -37.71 0.35
N HIS A 179 -14.54 -36.98 0.49
CA HIS A 179 -13.32 -37.51 1.12
C HIS A 179 -13.55 -37.91 2.58
N LYS A 180 -14.27 -37.11 3.37
CA LYS A 180 -14.62 -37.49 4.75
C LYS A 180 -15.44 -38.78 4.80
N LYS A 181 -16.42 -38.95 3.91
CA LYS A 181 -17.23 -40.18 3.84
C LYS A 181 -16.39 -41.40 3.45
N GLN A 182 -15.45 -41.25 2.52
CA GLN A 182 -14.53 -42.32 2.15
C GLN A 182 -13.62 -42.73 3.32
N GLN A 183 -13.09 -41.76 4.08
CA GLN A 183 -12.29 -42.03 5.27
C GLN A 183 -13.11 -42.74 6.36
N GLN A 184 -14.35 -42.33 6.60
CA GLN A 184 -15.25 -43.00 7.55
C GLN A 184 -15.54 -44.45 7.14
N ASN A 185 -15.85 -44.70 5.86
CA ASN A 185 -16.09 -46.06 5.36
C ASN A 185 -14.83 -46.95 5.46
N ALA A 186 -13.64 -46.40 5.24
CA ALA A 186 -12.37 -47.13 5.41
C ALA A 186 -12.14 -47.54 6.87
N LEU A 187 -12.47 -46.67 7.84
CA LEU A 187 -12.38 -46.97 9.27
C LEU A 187 -13.41 -48.02 9.70
N SER A 188 -14.64 -47.96 9.20
CA SER A 188 -15.68 -48.95 9.51
C SER A 188 -15.34 -50.35 9.01
N ASN A 189 -14.69 -50.48 7.85
CA ASN A 189 -14.32 -51.79 7.28
C ASN A 189 -13.15 -52.48 8.01
N ASN A 190 -12.32 -51.74 8.76
CA ASN A 190 -11.23 -52.32 9.57
C ASN A 190 -11.69 -52.76 10.97
N THR A 191 -12.86 -52.33 11.43
CA THR A 191 -13.34 -52.64 12.79
C THR A 191 -14.09 -53.98 12.87
N THR A 192 -14.50 -54.55 11.73
CA THR A 192 -15.31 -55.79 11.69
C THR A 192 -14.49 -57.08 11.66
N ASN A 193 -13.16 -57.03 11.84
CA ASN A 193 -12.30 -58.22 11.74
C ASN A 193 -11.27 -58.38 12.87
N VAL A 194 -11.61 -57.95 14.10
CA VAL A 194 -10.83 -58.27 15.31
C VAL A 194 -11.76 -58.81 16.40
N ASN A 195 -12.34 -59.99 16.14
CA ASN A 195 -12.67 -60.93 17.20
C ASN A 195 -11.48 -61.91 17.30
N GLY A 196 -10.45 -61.48 18.02
CA GLY A 196 -9.27 -62.28 18.31
C GLY A 196 -8.60 -61.72 19.56
N ASN A 197 -8.78 -62.43 20.68
CA ASN A 197 -8.20 -62.19 22.00
C ASN A 197 -6.76 -61.63 21.96
N GLY A 198 -6.55 -60.47 22.59
CA GLY A 198 -5.21 -59.91 22.79
C GLY A 198 -5.22 -58.70 23.70
N ASN A 199 -4.99 -58.94 24.99
CA ASN A 199 -4.87 -57.95 26.05
C ASN A 199 -3.54 -57.19 25.92
N ILE A 200 -3.55 -55.90 25.60
CA ILE A 200 -2.34 -55.04 25.67
C ILE A 200 -2.71 -53.62 26.13
N ASN A 201 -2.19 -53.25 27.30
CA ASN A 201 -2.20 -51.89 27.84
C ASN A 201 -1.22 -51.01 27.04
N GLY A 202 -1.71 -49.92 26.47
CA GLY A 202 -0.89 -48.90 25.81
C GLY A 202 -1.50 -47.53 26.01
N THR A 203 -0.91 -46.77 26.92
CA THR A 203 -1.14 -45.34 27.17
C THR A 203 -0.86 -44.53 25.90
N PHE A 204 -1.85 -43.79 25.39
CA PHE A 204 -1.66 -42.85 24.29
C PHE A 204 -1.76 -41.41 24.82
N SER A 205 -0.79 -40.59 24.41
CA SER A 205 -0.62 -39.20 24.82
C SER A 205 -1.25 -38.28 23.78
N ASP A 206 -1.97 -37.27 24.27
CA ASP A 206 -2.53 -36.18 23.48
C ASP A 206 -1.42 -35.18 23.14
N SER A 207 -0.91 -35.24 21.92
CA SER A 207 -0.24 -34.12 21.27
C SER A 207 -0.25 -34.38 19.77
N ASP A 208 -0.95 -33.53 19.02
CA ASP A 208 -0.49 -32.91 17.76
C ASP A 208 -1.68 -32.25 17.06
N GLU A 209 -1.95 -30.99 17.43
CA GLU A 209 -2.69 -30.05 16.59
C GLU A 209 -1.76 -29.60 15.46
N GLU A 210 -1.89 -30.21 14.27
CA GLU A 210 -1.24 -29.71 13.07
C GLU A 210 -1.90 -28.42 12.56
N GLU A 211 -1.18 -27.31 12.65
CA GLU A 211 -1.47 -26.06 11.96
C GLU A 211 -1.48 -26.26 10.42
N ILE A 212 -2.66 -26.17 9.81
CA ILE A 212 -2.78 -26.10 8.35
C ILE A 212 -2.40 -24.69 7.89
N LYS A 213 -1.17 -24.52 7.40
CA LYS A 213 -0.73 -23.33 6.66
C LYS A 213 -1.47 -23.23 5.31
N CYS A 214 -2.35 -22.25 5.18
CA CYS A 214 -2.89 -21.81 3.89
C CYS A 214 -1.78 -21.15 3.06
N SER A 215 -1.23 -21.87 2.07
CA SER A 215 -0.41 -21.27 1.03
C SER A 215 -1.30 -20.60 -0.02
N ALA A 216 -1.28 -19.28 -0.06
CA ALA A 216 -1.85 -18.50 -1.15
C ALA A 216 -0.93 -18.62 -2.36
N ASN A 217 -1.34 -19.39 -3.37
CA ASN A 217 -0.70 -19.38 -4.68
C ASN A 217 -1.11 -18.11 -5.43
N GLU A 218 -0.27 -17.09 -5.42
CA GLU A 218 -0.34 -15.97 -6.36
C GLU A 218 0.08 -16.47 -7.74
N LYS A 219 -0.90 -16.72 -8.62
CA LYS A 219 -0.63 -16.86 -10.04
C LYS A 219 -0.32 -15.47 -10.61
N GLN A 220 0.93 -15.28 -11.04
CA GLN A 220 1.34 -14.17 -11.89
C GLN A 220 0.50 -14.19 -13.18
N ILE A 221 -0.21 -13.10 -13.43
CA ILE A 221 -0.85 -12.83 -14.71
C ILE A 221 0.17 -12.03 -15.54
N SER A 222 0.77 -12.70 -16.52
CA SER A 222 1.49 -12.06 -17.61
C SER A 222 0.48 -11.37 -18.53
N VAL A 223 0.59 -10.05 -18.66
CA VAL A 223 -0.16 -9.28 -19.67
C VAL A 223 0.71 -9.19 -20.92
N ASN A 224 0.20 -9.74 -22.04
CA ASN A 224 0.74 -9.53 -23.39
C ASN A 224 0.32 -8.16 -23.93
#